data_AF-A0A7W6B7N0-F1
#
_entry.id   AF-A0A7W6B7N0-F1
#
_cell.length_a   1.000
_cell.length_b   1.000
_cell.length_c   1.000
_cell.angle_alpha   90.00
_cell.angle_beta   90.00
_cell.angle_gamma   90.00
#
_symmetry.space_group_name_H-M   'P 1'
#
loop_
_entity.id
_entity.type
_entity.pdbx_description
1 polymer ?
#
loop_
_entity_poly.entity_id
_entity_poly.type
_entity_poly.pdbx_seq_one_letter_code
_entity_poly.pdbx_strand_id
1 'polypeptide(L)'
;MADDNRPQLANLISRHHSMVVLLAPSIREEPLRKNNLAGGGELSNEERRLRADIIAWPPKSTSEAREKLEYLARFVVATGVSFDAETHRVILESVAPFFG
;
A
#
# COMPACT_ATOMS: atom_id res chain seq x y z
N MET A 1 17.13 -13.40 21.62
CA MET A 1 16.10 -13.72 20.61
C MET A 1 15.42 -12.41 20.32
N ALA A 2 15.73 -11.77 19.19
CA ALA A 2 15.14 -10.48 18.86
C ALA A 2 13.72 -10.74 18.39
N ASP A 3 12.75 -10.34 19.20
CA ASP A 3 11.36 -10.21 18.83
C ASP A 3 11.25 -9.60 17.44
N ASP A 4 10.79 -10.39 16.47
CA ASP A 4 10.37 -9.95 15.14
C ASP A 4 9.06 -9.17 15.35
N ASN A 5 9.17 -8.04 16.06
CA ASN A 5 8.07 -7.14 16.43
C ASN A 5 7.67 -6.26 15.24
N ARG A 6 8.14 -6.61 14.04
CA ARG A 6 7.73 -5.97 12.80
C ARG A 6 6.35 -6.54 12.45
N PRO A 7 5.34 -5.68 12.21
CA PRO A 7 4.02 -6.17 11.83
C PRO A 7 4.14 -7.00 10.56
N GLN A 8 3.69 -8.26 10.58
CA GLN A 8 3.70 -9.13 9.40
C GLN A 8 3.03 -8.42 8.21
N LEU A 9 3.51 -8.66 6.99
CA LEU A 9 2.98 -8.04 5.77
C LEU A 9 1.45 -8.17 5.68
N ALA A 10 0.92 -9.36 6.00
CA ALA A 10 -0.52 -9.62 6.03
C ALA A 10 -1.30 -8.69 6.99
N ASN A 11 -0.72 -8.30 8.13
CA ASN A 11 -1.33 -7.36 9.07
C ASN A 11 -1.34 -5.93 8.51
N LEU A 12 -0.23 -5.51 7.87
CA LEU A 12 -0.17 -4.21 7.19
C LEU A 12 -1.17 -4.13 6.04
N ILE A 13 -1.23 -5.17 5.21
CA ILE A 13 -2.19 -5.31 4.12
C ILE A 13 -3.63 -5.26 4.64
N SER A 14 -3.94 -6.00 5.70
CA SER A 14 -5.29 -6.04 6.28
C SER A 14 -5.71 -4.66 6.80
N ARG A 15 -4.82 -3.98 7.54
CA ARG A 15 -5.08 -2.63 8.05
C ARG A 15 -5.28 -1.62 6.92
N HIS A 16 -4.40 -1.64 5.92
CA HIS A 16 -4.50 -0.75 4.76
C HIS A 16 -5.77 -1.03 3.94
N HIS A 17 -6.13 -2.31 3.75
CA HIS A 17 -7.34 -2.68 3.03
C HIS A 17 -8.60 -2.18 3.73
N SER A 18 -8.72 -2.36 5.04
CA SER A 18 -9.85 -1.83 5.82
C SER A 18 -9.98 -0.31 5.69
N MET A 19 -8.86 0.42 5.67
CA MET A 19 -8.87 1.87 5.45
C MET A 19 -9.28 2.25 4.03
N VAL A 20 -8.74 1.57 3.01
CA VAL A 20 -9.09 1.85 1.61
C VAL A 20 -10.55 1.56 1.34
N VAL A 21 -11.15 0.52 1.93
CA VAL A 21 -12.59 0.25 1.82
C VAL A 21 -13.43 1.39 2.42
N LEU A 22 -13.01 1.95 3.55
CA LEU A 22 -13.68 3.10 4.16
C LEU A 22 -13.50 4.39 3.35
N LEU A 23 -12.38 4.55 2.65
CA LEU A 23 -12.03 5.73 1.85
C LEU A 23 -12.44 5.63 0.37
N ALA A 24 -12.75 4.44 -0.14
CA ALA A 24 -13.07 4.17 -1.54
C ALA A 24 -14.14 5.09 -2.16
N PRO A 25 -15.25 5.44 -1.48
CA PRO A 25 -16.19 6.41 -2.04
C PRO A 25 -15.54 7.79 -2.24
N SER A 26 -14.75 8.27 -1.28
CA SER A 26 -14.07 9.57 -1.37
C SER A 26 -12.94 9.59 -2.40
N ILE A 27 -12.16 8.50 -2.52
CA ILE A 27 -11.00 8.42 -3.45
C ILE A 27 -11.45 8.41 -4.91
N ARG A 28 -12.60 7.79 -5.22
CA ARG A 28 -13.16 7.77 -6.58
C ARG A 28 -13.70 9.14 -7.03
N GLU A 29 -14.14 9.96 -6.08
CA GLU A 29 -14.63 11.32 -6.34
C GLU A 29 -13.51 12.39 -6.29
N GLU A 30 -12.30 11.99 -5.87
CA GLU A 30 -11.19 12.92 -5.61
C GLU A 30 -10.33 13.43 -6.78
N PRO A 31 -10.51 13.09 -8.09
CA PRO A 31 -9.79 13.85 -9.11
C PRO A 31 -10.25 15.32 -9.19
N LEU A 32 -11.32 15.72 -8.47
CA LEU A 32 -11.91 17.07 -8.54
C LEU A 32 -11.74 17.97 -7.30
N ARG A 33 -11.29 17.46 -6.14
CA ARG A 33 -11.25 18.28 -4.90
C ARG A 33 -9.86 18.37 -4.26
N LYS A 34 -8.96 18.97 -5.03
CA LYS A 34 -7.79 19.68 -4.49
C LYS A 34 -8.30 20.87 -3.67
N ASN A 35 -8.50 20.74 -2.35
CA ASN A 35 -8.13 21.76 -1.32
C ASN A 35 -8.93 21.84 0.00
N ASN A 36 -10.06 21.17 0.25
CA ASN A 36 -10.78 21.47 1.49
C ASN A 36 -11.58 20.31 2.04
N LEU A 37 -11.07 19.62 3.06
CA LEU A 37 -11.86 19.04 4.16
C LEU A 37 -10.91 18.58 5.28
N ALA A 38 -10.87 19.36 6.35
CA ALA A 38 -10.02 19.20 7.53
C ALA A 38 -10.30 17.95 8.40
N GLY A 39 -11.14 17.01 7.93
CA GLY A 39 -11.37 15.70 8.56
C GLY A 39 -10.88 14.50 7.72
N GLY A 40 -10.54 14.72 6.43
CA GLY A 40 -9.97 13.67 5.56
C GLY A 40 -8.44 13.59 5.62
N GLY A 41 -7.77 14.62 6.14
CA GLY A 41 -6.31 14.72 6.14
C GLY A 41 -5.61 13.64 6.96
N GLU A 42 -6.15 13.26 8.12
CA GLU A 42 -5.52 12.26 9.00
C GLU A 42 -5.64 10.83 8.45
N LEU A 43 -6.83 10.46 7.95
CA LEU A 43 -7.05 9.17 7.30
C LEU A 43 -6.24 9.04 6.00
N SER A 44 -6.15 10.11 5.19
CA SER A 44 -5.31 10.13 3.99
C SER A 44 -3.80 10.22 4.28
N ASN A 45 -3.39 10.67 5.47
CA ASN A 45 -1.99 10.62 5.91
C ASN A 45 -1.62 9.23 6.44
N GLU A 46 -2.52 8.59 7.19
CA GLU A 46 -2.31 7.22 7.68
C GLU A 46 -2.33 6.21 6.52
N GLU A 47 -3.23 6.37 5.54
CA GLU A 47 -3.23 5.56 4.31
C GLU A 47 -1.88 5.70 3.59
N ARG A 48 -1.41 6.92 3.35
CA ARG A 48 -0.12 7.16 2.69
C ARG A 48 1.06 6.55 3.44
N ARG A 49 1.05 6.61 4.77
CA ARG A 49 2.09 5.98 5.61
C ARG A 49 2.06 4.46 5.46
N LEU A 50 0.91 3.84 5.65
CA LEU A 50 0.75 2.38 5.51
C LEU A 50 1.09 1.91 4.10
N ARG A 51 0.72 2.68 3.06
CA ARG A 51 1.09 2.39 1.68
C ARG A 51 2.61 2.43 1.50
N ALA A 52 3.27 3.46 2.02
CA ALA A 52 4.73 3.56 1.98
C ALA A 52 5.41 2.40 2.74
N ASP A 53 4.88 2.00 3.90
CA ASP A 53 5.36 0.84 4.65
C ASP A 53 5.22 -0.46 3.85
N ILE A 54 4.09 -0.68 3.17
CA ILE A 54 3.88 -1.86 2.30
C ILE A 54 4.82 -1.83 1.09
N ILE A 55 4.99 -0.67 0.45
CA ILE A 55 5.91 -0.49 -0.68
C ILE A 55 7.36 -0.79 -0.26
N ALA A 56 7.79 -0.26 0.89
CA ALA A 56 9.13 -0.46 1.40
C ALA A 56 9.33 -1.83 2.08
N TRP A 57 8.26 -2.59 2.32
CA TRP A 57 8.34 -3.88 3.01
C TRP A 57 9.22 -4.86 2.23
N PRO A 58 10.33 -5.35 2.81
CA PRO A 58 11.16 -6.36 2.17
C PRO A 58 10.51 -7.74 2.39
N PRO A 59 10.00 -8.40 1.33
CA PRO A 59 9.47 -9.76 1.47
C PRO A 59 10.57 -10.72 1.92
N LYS A 60 10.25 -11.67 2.81
CA LYS A 60 11.21 -12.68 3.28
C LYS A 60 11.06 -14.02 2.52
N SER A 61 10.01 -14.16 1.72
CA SER A 61 9.68 -15.38 0.95
C SER A 61 8.99 -15.05 -0.37
N THR A 62 9.02 -15.98 -1.34
CA THR A 62 8.28 -15.85 -2.60
C THR A 62 6.77 -15.67 -2.39
N SER A 63 6.19 -16.33 -1.39
CA SER A 63 4.78 -16.15 -1.02
C SER A 63 4.47 -14.72 -0.57
N GLU A 64 5.33 -14.11 0.26
CA GLU A 64 5.17 -12.70 0.68
C GLU A 64 5.39 -11.74 -0.49
N ALA A 65 6.37 -12.00 -1.36
CA ALA A 65 6.61 -11.18 -2.54
C ALA A 65 5.39 -11.19 -3.48
N ARG A 66 4.76 -12.36 -3.65
CA ARG A 66 3.52 -12.52 -4.42
C ARG A 66 2.35 -11.80 -3.76
N GLU A 67 2.17 -11.98 -2.45
CA GLU A 67 1.10 -11.33 -1.68
C GLU A 67 1.19 -9.80 -1.78
N LYS A 68 2.41 -9.25 -1.66
CA LYS A 68 2.69 -7.82 -1.84
C LYS A 68 2.26 -7.34 -3.24
N LEU A 69 2.66 -8.04 -4.29
CA LEU A 69 2.31 -7.68 -5.67
C LEU A 69 0.81 -7.77 -5.94
N GLU A 70 0.17 -8.87 -5.52
CA GLU A 70 -1.28 -9.04 -5.68
C GLU A 70 -2.05 -7.94 -4.97
N TYR A 71 -1.61 -7.57 -3.78
CA TYR A 71 -2.23 -6.49 -3.02
C TYR A 71 -2.09 -5.13 -3.71
N LEU A 72 -0.87 -4.75 -4.09
CA LEU A 72 -0.61 -3.47 -4.76
C LEU A 72 -1.34 -3.36 -6.10
N ALA A 73 -1.43 -4.45 -6.86
CA ALA A 73 -2.22 -4.49 -8.08
C ALA A 73 -3.73 -4.31 -7.82
N ARG A 74 -4.28 -5.01 -6.81
CA ARG A 74 -5.69 -4.84 -6.41
C ARG A 74 -5.97 -3.42 -5.95
N PHE A 75 -5.04 -2.79 -5.23
CA PHE A 75 -5.16 -1.39 -4.82
C PHE A 75 -5.28 -0.44 -6.02
N VAL A 76 -4.40 -0.57 -7.02
CA VAL A 76 -4.45 0.25 -8.24
C VAL A 76 -5.78 0.08 -8.96
N VAL A 77 -6.27 -1.15 -9.09
CA VAL A 77 -7.57 -1.43 -9.74
C VAL A 77 -8.74 -0.86 -8.93
N ALA A 78 -8.72 -0.98 -7.60
CA ALA A 78 -9.81 -0.53 -6.74
C ALA A 78 -9.92 1.01 -6.67
N THR A 79 -8.77 1.69 -6.60
CA THR A 79 -8.67 3.14 -6.36
C THR A 79 -8.45 3.96 -7.62
N GLY A 80 -7.95 3.35 -8.71
CA GLY A 80 -7.50 4.06 -9.91
C GLY A 80 -6.18 4.84 -9.72
N VAL A 81 -5.57 4.79 -8.54
CA VAL A 81 -4.31 5.48 -8.24
C VAL A 81 -3.16 4.65 -8.80
N SER A 82 -2.39 5.23 -9.72
CA SER A 82 -1.16 4.64 -10.25
C SER A 82 0.05 4.98 -9.37
N PHE A 83 1.05 4.11 -9.39
CA PHE A 83 2.36 4.40 -8.82
C PHE A 83 3.24 5.12 -9.83
N ASP A 84 4.07 6.03 -9.35
CA ASP A 84 5.10 6.67 -10.16
C ASP A 84 6.25 5.68 -10.48
N ALA A 85 7.13 6.09 -11.39
CA ALA A 85 8.23 5.24 -11.88
C ALA A 85 9.24 4.85 -10.78
N GLU A 86 9.49 5.74 -9.81
CA GLU A 86 10.40 5.45 -8.69
C GLU A 86 9.76 4.42 -7.76
N THR A 87 8.49 4.60 -7.41
CA THR A 87 7.74 3.63 -6.60
C THR A 87 7.68 2.25 -7.27
N HIS A 88 7.41 2.19 -8.57
CA HIS A 88 7.44 0.93 -9.32
C HIS A 88 8.82 0.26 -9.26
N ARG A 89 9.89 1.04 -9.40
CA ARG A 89 11.25 0.51 -9.31
C ARG A 89 11.53 -0.08 -7.93
N VAL A 90 11.15 0.60 -6.85
CA VAL A 90 11.31 0.11 -5.47
C VAL A 90 10.56 -1.21 -5.26
N ILE A 91 9.31 -1.30 -5.75
CA ILE A 91 8.52 -2.53 -5.66
C ILE A 91 9.25 -3.66 -6.39
N LEU A 92 9.66 -3.44 -7.65
CA LEU A 92 10.33 -4.44 -8.48
C LEU A 92 11.66 -4.89 -7.88
N GLU A 93 12.51 -3.96 -7.43
CA GLU A 93 13.80 -4.29 -6.78
C GLU A 93 13.59 -5.12 -5.51
N SER A 94 12.50 -4.89 -4.76
CA SER A 94 12.20 -5.67 -3.54
C SER A 94 11.72 -7.09 -3.80
N VAL A 95 11.07 -7.36 -4.94
CA VAL A 95 10.46 -8.67 -5.25
C VAL A 95 11.25 -9.48 -6.27
N ALA A 96 12.07 -8.83 -7.12
CA ALA A 96 12.86 -9.48 -8.17
C ALA A 96 13.68 -10.69 -7.69
N PRO A 97 14.31 -10.68 -6.49
CA PRO A 97 15.08 -11.83 -6.01
C PRO A 97 14.26 -13.12 -5.83
N PHE A 98 12.94 -13.04 -5.79
CA PHE A 98 12.04 -14.18 -5.54
C PHE A 98 11.41 -14.79 -6.79
N PHE A 99 11.59 -14.15 -7.96
CA PHE A 99 10.98 -14.54 -9.24
C PHE A 99 11.99 -14.67 -10.39
N GLY A 100 13.28 -14.72 -10.07
CA GLY A 100 14.39 -14.92 -11.01
C GLY A 100 14.64 -16.37 -11.36
#